data_AF-A0A357LFV6-F1
#
_entry.id   AF-A0A357LFV6-F1
#
_cell.length_a   1.000
_cell.length_b   1.000
_cell.length_c   1.000
_cell.angle_alpha   90.00
_cell.angle_beta   90.00
_cell.angle_gamma   90.00
#
_symmetry.space_group_name_H-M   'P 1'
#
loop_
_entity.id
_entity.type
_entity.pdbx_description
1 polymer ?
#
loop_
_entity_poly.entity_id
_entity_poly.type
_entity_poly.pdbx_seq_one_letter_code
_entity_poly.pdbx_strand_id
1 'polypeptide(L)'
;EVNLSSRGTGDAVKQAAPALDGFSGVVLILYADTPLVTPETLRALAAEVEKGAAVAVLGFRPADPGAYGRLKTNAAGGLEAIVEAKDASPAELAIRFVNSGVMAVDAAFLSRALPQLK
;
A
#
# COMPACT_ATOMS: atom_id res chain seq x y z
N GLU A 1 0.14 -16.57 -19.78
CA GLU A 1 -1.08 -15.77 -20.04
C GLU A 1 -1.41 -14.95 -18.79
N VAL A 2 -1.71 -13.66 -18.95
CA VAL A 2 -2.14 -12.78 -17.84
C VAL A 2 -3.61 -13.04 -17.58
N ASN A 3 -3.99 -13.34 -16.33
CA ASN A 3 -5.38 -13.58 -15.97
C ASN A 3 -6.10 -12.23 -15.84
N LEU A 4 -6.99 -11.93 -16.79
CA LEU A 4 -7.70 -10.64 -16.90
C LEU A 4 -8.88 -10.49 -15.91
N SER A 5 -9.10 -11.41 -14.97
CA SER A 5 -10.13 -11.22 -13.94
C SER A 5 -9.72 -10.12 -12.94
N SER A 6 -10.50 -9.04 -12.86
CA SER A 6 -10.27 -7.95 -11.90
C SER A 6 -10.69 -8.36 -10.49
N ARG A 7 -9.81 -9.08 -9.79
CA ARG A 7 -10.02 -9.56 -8.41
C ARG A 7 -9.45 -8.62 -7.35
N GLY A 8 -9.06 -7.41 -7.76
CA GLY A 8 -8.54 -6.36 -6.87
C GLY A 8 -7.03 -6.17 -6.97
N THR A 9 -6.53 -5.18 -6.22
CA THR A 9 -5.13 -4.73 -6.28
C THR A 9 -4.15 -5.76 -5.75
N GLY A 10 -4.52 -6.53 -4.72
CA GLY A 10 -3.71 -7.63 -4.20
C GLY A 10 -3.45 -8.72 -5.25
N ASP A 11 -4.49 -9.11 -6.01
CA ASP A 11 -4.33 -10.07 -7.10
C ASP A 11 -3.48 -9.53 -8.26
N ALA A 12 -3.55 -8.22 -8.55
CA ALA A 12 -2.67 -7.60 -9.54
C ALA A 12 -1.19 -7.72 -9.16
N VAL A 13 -0.86 -7.46 -7.88
CA VAL A 13 0.51 -7.66 -7.37
C VAL A 13 0.90 -9.14 -7.40
N LYS A 14 -0.01 -10.04 -7.05
CA LYS A 14 0.22 -11.50 -7.10
C LYS A 14 0.56 -11.98 -8.51
N GLN A 15 -0.06 -11.42 -9.55
CA GLN A 15 0.27 -11.75 -10.93
C GLN A 15 1.68 -11.30 -11.35
N ALA A 16 2.20 -10.23 -10.75
CA ALA A 16 3.56 -9.73 -10.99
C ALA A 16 4.62 -10.47 -10.17
N ALA A 17 4.24 -11.17 -9.09
CA ALA A 17 5.16 -11.80 -8.15
C ALA A 17 6.20 -12.74 -8.80
N PRO A 18 5.89 -13.58 -9.81
CA PRO A 18 6.90 -14.43 -10.45
C PRO A 18 8.04 -13.66 -11.12
N ALA A 19 7.83 -12.39 -11.52
CA ALA A 19 8.88 -11.56 -12.07
C ALA A 19 9.89 -11.07 -11.02
N LEU A 20 9.56 -11.25 -9.73
CA LEU A 20 10.40 -10.90 -8.58
C LEU A 20 11.07 -12.14 -7.95
N ASP A 21 11.00 -13.32 -8.59
CA ASP A 21 11.60 -14.53 -8.05
C ASP A 21 13.11 -14.37 -7.86
N GLY A 22 13.58 -14.59 -6.63
CA GLY A 22 14.98 -14.40 -6.24
C GLY A 22 15.40 -12.94 -6.00
N PHE A 23 14.49 -11.97 -6.20
CA PHE A 23 14.76 -10.57 -5.87
C PHE A 23 14.81 -10.36 -4.35
N SER A 24 15.76 -9.53 -3.91
CA SER A 24 15.86 -9.06 -2.53
C SER A 24 15.98 -7.54 -2.52
N GLY A 25 15.30 -6.90 -1.58
CA GLY A 25 15.25 -5.44 -1.47
C GLY A 25 13.82 -4.92 -1.40
N VAL A 26 13.65 -3.65 -1.79
CA VAL A 26 12.38 -2.95 -1.71
C VAL A 26 11.59 -3.10 -3.01
N VAL A 27 10.33 -3.48 -2.89
CA VAL A 27 9.35 -3.50 -3.99
C VAL A 27 8.45 -2.27 -3.85
N LEU A 28 8.45 -1.40 -4.86
CA LEU A 28 7.52 -0.29 -4.96
C LEU A 28 6.26 -0.73 -5.70
N ILE A 29 5.10 -0.43 -5.12
CA ILE A 29 3.78 -0.71 -5.69
C ILE A 29 3.06 0.63 -5.81
N LEU A 30 2.59 0.93 -7.01
CA LEU A 30 1.93 2.20 -7.36
C LEU A 30 1.00 2.01 -8.55
N TYR A 31 0.04 2.91 -8.69
CA TYR A 31 -0.86 2.93 -9.84
C TYR A 31 -0.28 3.77 -10.98
N ALA A 32 -0.50 3.34 -12.22
CA ALA A 32 -0.03 4.04 -13.42
C ALA A 32 -0.72 5.41 -13.65
N ASP A 33 -1.83 5.66 -12.97
CA ASP A 33 -2.64 6.89 -13.06
C ASP A 33 -2.26 7.94 -12.00
N THR A 34 -1.10 7.83 -11.35
CA THR A 34 -0.60 8.76 -10.33
C THR A 34 0.57 9.63 -10.83
N PRO A 35 0.37 10.49 -11.85
CA PRO A 35 1.46 11.17 -12.57
C PRO A 35 2.25 12.19 -11.74
N LEU A 36 1.73 12.58 -10.57
CA LEU A 36 2.34 13.59 -9.70
C LEU A 36 3.25 12.98 -8.62
N VAL A 37 3.33 11.64 -8.53
CA VAL A 37 4.24 10.98 -7.59
C VAL A 37 5.67 11.19 -8.07
N THR A 38 6.50 11.79 -7.21
CA THR A 38 7.88 12.14 -7.57
C THR A 38 8.86 11.01 -7.21
N PRO A 39 10.01 10.92 -7.89
CA PRO A 39 11.09 10.02 -7.48
C PRO A 39 11.53 10.21 -6.03
N GLU A 40 11.55 11.44 -5.53
CA GLU A 40 11.91 11.78 -4.15
C GLU A 40 10.93 11.16 -3.16
N THR A 41 9.64 11.19 -3.47
CA THR A 41 8.59 10.56 -2.66
C THR A 41 8.79 9.04 -2.59
N LEU A 42 9.09 8.41 -3.74
CA LEU A 42 9.33 6.96 -3.82
C LEU A 42 10.59 6.55 -3.05
N ARG A 43 11.67 7.33 -3.14
CA ARG A 43 12.90 7.09 -2.37
C ARG A 43 12.66 7.21 -0.86
N ALA A 44 11.86 8.18 -0.43
CA ALA A 44 11.51 8.33 0.98
C ALA A 44 10.73 7.12 1.52
N LEU A 45 9.77 6.60 0.75
CA LEU A 45 9.05 5.36 1.10
C LEU A 45 9.99 4.15 1.19
N ALA A 46 10.87 3.99 0.20
CA ALA A 46 11.83 2.89 0.18
C ALA A 46 12.78 2.93 1.39
N ALA A 47 13.24 4.13 1.76
CA ALA A 47 14.11 4.31 2.92
C ALA A 47 13.47 3.85 4.23
N GLU A 48 12.15 3.94 4.40
CA GLU A 48 11.46 3.43 5.60
C GLU A 48 11.52 1.89 5.68
N VAL A 49 11.43 1.21 4.53
CA VAL A 49 11.60 -0.25 4.45
C VAL A 49 13.06 -0.65 4.72
N GLU A 50 14.02 0.09 4.16
CA GLU A 50 15.45 -0.13 4.40
C GLU A 50 15.84 0.07 5.89
N LYS A 51 15.12 0.94 6.61
CA LYS A 51 15.26 1.13 8.07
C LYS A 51 14.63 0.00 8.89
N GLY A 52 13.94 -0.95 8.26
CA GLY A 52 13.41 -2.16 8.88
C GLY A 52 11.89 -2.27 8.91
N ALA A 53 11.14 -1.33 8.31
CA ALA A 53 9.70 -1.52 8.16
C ALA A 53 9.39 -2.62 7.13
N ALA A 54 8.47 -3.54 7.43
CA ALA A 54 8.04 -4.53 6.43
C ALA A 54 7.22 -3.91 5.29
N VAL A 55 6.47 -2.84 5.60
CA VAL A 55 5.61 -2.09 4.69
C VAL A 55 5.66 -0.62 5.08
N ALA A 56 5.83 0.26 4.11
CA ALA A 56 5.63 1.70 4.24
C ALA A 56 4.54 2.15 3.25
N VAL A 57 3.56 2.91 3.73
CA VAL A 57 2.39 3.33 2.94
C VAL A 57 2.37 4.84 2.83
N LEU A 58 2.18 5.35 1.61
CA LEU A 58 2.00 6.77 1.38
C LEU A 58 0.56 7.16 1.69
N GLY A 59 0.41 8.11 2.61
CA GLY A 59 -0.87 8.69 2.95
C GLY A 59 -0.90 10.19 2.71
N PHE A 60 -2.10 10.74 2.61
CA PHE A 60 -2.31 12.19 2.44
C PHE A 60 -3.60 12.64 3.14
N ARG A 61 -3.85 13.96 3.16
CA ARG A 61 -5.03 14.58 3.80
C ARG A 61 -5.75 15.49 2.81
N PRO A 62 -6.73 14.98 2.04
CA PRO A 62 -7.52 15.80 1.13
C PRO A 62 -8.53 16.67 1.88
N ALA A 63 -9.05 17.69 1.19
CA ALA A 63 -10.15 18.53 1.68
C ALA A 63 -11.45 17.73 1.89
N ASP A 64 -11.69 16.70 1.08
CA ASP A 64 -12.72 15.69 1.27
C ASP A 64 -12.11 14.28 1.14
N PRO A 65 -12.12 13.45 2.21
CA PRO A 65 -11.65 12.07 2.18
C PRO A 65 -12.43 11.13 1.25
N GLY A 66 -13.68 11.45 0.90
CA GLY A 66 -14.50 10.66 -0.02
C GLY A 66 -14.39 9.14 0.19
N ALA A 67 -14.16 8.42 -0.92
CA ALA A 67 -14.06 6.97 -0.98
C ALA A 67 -12.69 6.37 -0.61
N TYR A 68 -11.68 7.19 -0.27
CA TYR A 68 -10.34 6.66 0.02
C TYR A 68 -10.31 5.76 1.26
N GLY A 69 -9.47 4.73 1.28
CA GLY A 69 -9.21 3.96 2.49
C GLY A 69 -8.64 4.84 3.61
N ARG A 70 -9.07 4.62 4.86
CA ARG A 70 -8.65 5.36 6.04
C ARG A 70 -7.41 4.71 6.65
N LEU A 71 -6.36 5.49 6.90
CA LEU A 71 -5.14 5.03 7.53
C LEU A 71 -5.26 5.18 9.04
N LYS A 72 -5.56 4.08 9.73
CA LYS A 72 -5.63 4.03 11.18
C LYS A 72 -4.23 3.84 11.75
N THR A 73 -3.78 4.79 12.56
CA THR A 73 -2.46 4.75 13.21
C THR A 73 -2.58 4.65 14.72
N ASN A 74 -1.64 3.96 15.35
CA ASN A 74 -1.50 3.96 16.80
C ASN A 74 -0.93 5.29 17.32
N ALA A 75 -0.82 5.42 18.64
CA ALA A 75 -0.30 6.63 19.30
C ALA A 75 1.17 6.95 18.97
N ALA A 76 1.96 5.94 18.56
CA ALA A 76 3.35 6.11 18.13
C ALA A 76 3.47 6.45 16.63
N GLY A 77 2.35 6.57 15.90
CA GLY A 77 2.31 6.88 14.47
C GLY A 77 2.47 5.66 13.56
N GLY A 78 2.56 4.45 14.10
CA GLY A 78 2.60 3.21 13.31
C GLY A 78 1.24 2.87 12.72
N LEU A 79 1.21 2.41 11.47
CA LEU A 79 -0.01 1.99 10.79
C LEU A 79 -0.55 0.68 11.39
N GLU A 80 -1.80 0.69 11.84
CA GLU A 80 -2.49 -0.51 12.35
C GLU A 80 -3.34 -1.17 11.26
N ALA A 81 -4.05 -0.37 10.46
CA ALA A 81 -4.94 -0.87 9.43
C ALA A 81 -5.21 0.18 8.35
N ILE A 82 -5.55 -0.32 7.16
CA ILE A 82 -6.21 0.45 6.11
C ILE A 82 -7.67 -0.02 6.05
N VAL A 83 -8.60 0.88 6.29
CA VAL A 83 -10.04 0.57 6.32
C VAL A 83 -10.72 1.22 5.13
N GLU A 84 -11.26 0.42 4.21
CA GLU A 84 -11.98 0.95 3.04
C GLU A 84 -13.18 1.79 3.47
N ALA A 85 -13.44 2.91 2.80
CA ALA A 85 -14.50 3.84 3.21
C ALA A 85 -15.88 3.18 3.27
N LYS A 86 -16.14 2.18 2.42
CA LYS A 86 -17.39 1.40 2.40
C LYS A 86 -17.58 0.49 3.63
N ASP A 87 -16.47 0.08 4.26
CA ASP A 87 -16.43 -0.84 5.39
C ASP A 87 -16.13 -0.11 6.72
N ALA A 88 -15.86 1.21 6.65
CA ALA A 88 -15.47 2.04 7.78
C ALA A 88 -16.66 2.41 8.66
N SER A 89 -16.48 2.30 9.97
CA SER A 89 -17.39 2.85 10.97
C SER A 89 -17.44 4.39 10.90
N PRO A 90 -18.46 5.05 11.50
CA PRO A 90 -18.50 6.51 11.57
C PRO A 90 -17.25 7.15 12.21
N ALA A 91 -16.66 6.47 13.20
CA ALA A 91 -15.42 6.92 13.83
C ALA A 91 -14.21 6.81 12.89
N GLU A 92 -14.12 5.73 12.11
CA GLU A 92 -13.06 5.56 11.11
C GLU A 92 -13.24 6.52 9.92
N LEU A 93 -14.48 6.79 9.50
CA LEU A 93 -14.77 7.77 8.47
C LEU A 93 -14.34 9.20 8.85
N ALA A 94 -14.24 9.50 10.14
CA ALA A 94 -13.72 10.77 10.64
C ALA A 94 -12.18 10.89 10.51
N ILE A 95 -11.46 9.78 10.29
CA ILE A 95 -10.02 9.80 10.05
C ILE A 95 -9.75 10.52 8.72
N ARG A 96 -9.02 11.64 8.80
CA ARG A 96 -8.71 12.47 7.63
C ARG A 96 -7.45 12.02 6.88
N PHE A 97 -6.65 11.14 7.48
CA PHE A 97 -5.46 10.57 6.87
C PHE A 97 -5.86 9.35 6.03
N VAL A 98 -5.62 9.43 4.73
CA VAL A 98 -6.14 8.45 3.77
C VAL A 98 -5.04 7.79 2.97
N ASN A 99 -5.31 6.58 2.48
CA ASN A 99 -4.41 5.75 1.70
C ASN A 99 -4.31 6.29 0.27
N SER A 100 -3.10 6.54 -0.23
CA SER A 100 -2.89 6.87 -1.64
C SER A 100 -2.82 5.64 -2.55
N GLY A 101 -2.67 4.45 -1.96
CA GLY A 101 -2.42 3.19 -2.68
C GLY A 101 -0.98 3.00 -3.14
N VAL A 102 -0.08 3.95 -2.87
CA VAL A 102 1.36 3.82 -3.13
C VAL A 102 2.04 3.24 -1.88
N MET A 103 2.85 2.20 -2.05
CA MET A 103 3.56 1.56 -0.95
C MET A 103 4.95 1.06 -1.36
N ALA A 104 5.84 1.00 -0.38
CA ALA A 104 7.08 0.24 -0.44
C ALA A 104 6.95 -0.98 0.47
N VAL A 105 7.42 -2.13 0.00
CA VAL A 105 7.29 -3.41 0.71
C VAL A 105 8.62 -4.16 0.66
N ASP A 106 9.03 -4.76 1.76
CA ASP A 106 10.13 -5.71 1.78
C ASP A 106 9.78 -6.93 0.91
N ALA A 107 10.65 -7.30 -0.04
CA ALA A 107 10.39 -8.39 -0.97
C ALA A 107 10.14 -9.74 -0.26
N ALA A 108 10.85 -10.00 0.84
CA ALA A 108 10.68 -11.23 1.59
C ALA A 108 9.35 -11.26 2.35
N PHE A 109 8.90 -10.13 2.90
CA PHE A 109 7.56 -10.00 3.48
C PHE A 109 6.47 -10.18 2.41
N LEU A 110 6.62 -9.54 1.25
CA LEU A 110 5.65 -9.60 0.16
C LEU A 110 5.40 -11.05 -0.30
N SER A 111 6.48 -11.82 -0.51
CA SER A 111 6.39 -13.22 -0.96
C SER A 111 5.67 -14.13 0.06
N ARG A 112 5.77 -13.83 1.36
CA ARG A 112 5.03 -14.55 2.41
C ARG A 112 3.58 -14.09 2.54
N ALA A 113 3.28 -12.83 2.24
CA ALA A 113 1.95 -12.25 2.43
C ALA A 113 0.98 -12.57 1.28
N LEU A 114 1.44 -12.48 0.01
CA LEU A 114 0.58 -12.67 -1.17
C LEU A 114 -0.16 -14.02 -1.25
N PRO A 115 0.43 -15.16 -0.81
CA PRO A 115 -0.30 -16.44 -0.77
C PRO A 115 -1.48 -16.46 0.20
N GLN A 116 -1.54 -15.53 1.16
CA GLN A 116 -2.59 -15.45 2.19
C GLN A 116 -3.80 -14.60 1.76
N LEU A 117 -3.78 -14.01 0.56
CA LEU A 117 -4.93 -13.32 0.00
C LEU A 117 -6.11 -14.29 -0.15
N LYS A 118 -7.29 -13.87 0.28
CA LYS A 118 -8.55 -14.64 0.24
C LYS A 118 -9.22 -14.53 -1.11
#